data_AF-A0A1E7F4M8-F1
#
_entry.id   AF-A0A1E7F4M8-F1
#
_cell.length_a   1.000
_cell.length_b   1.000
_cell.length_c   1.000
_cell.angle_alpha   90.00
_cell.angle_beta   90.00
_cell.angle_gamma   90.00
#
_symmetry.space_group_name_H-M   'P 1'
#
loop_
_entity.id
_entity.type
_entity.pdbx_description
1 polymer ?
#
loop_
_entity_poly.entity_id
_entity_poly.type
_entity_poly.pdbx_seq_one_letter_code
_entity_poly.pdbx_strand_id
1 'polypeptide(L)'
;MTYIERPNENDILLGRGGKNNQWTGNDGLRTMAQSRCIEYQTAQKRAKSEISRELVQGVHNLDPPGRYLRKCSNTKGSIRWEVATDKVAREKTSQVLRD
;
A
#
# COMPACT_ATOMS: atom_id res chain seq x y z
N MET A 1 -13.11 -12.20 2.47
CA MET A 1 -12.78 -10.87 1.93
C MET A 1 -13.31 -9.83 2.91
N THR A 2 -12.51 -8.83 3.27
CA THR A 2 -12.88 -7.80 4.23
C THR A 2 -13.17 -6.50 3.48
N TYR A 3 -14.31 -5.87 3.76
CA TYR A 3 -14.70 -4.61 3.14
C TYR A 3 -14.83 -3.51 4.19
N ILE A 4 -14.50 -2.29 3.80
CA ILE A 4 -14.71 -1.10 4.61
C ILE A 4 -15.41 -0.01 3.78
N GLU A 5 -16.10 0.89 4.47
CA GLU A 5 -16.84 1.98 3.82
C GLU A 5 -15.96 3.20 3.55
N ARG A 6 -15.08 3.54 4.51
CA ARG A 6 -14.24 4.74 4.48
C ARG A 6 -12.79 4.40 4.81
N PRO A 7 -11.84 4.72 3.92
CA PRO A 7 -10.42 4.66 4.23
C PRO A 7 -10.05 5.69 5.32
N ASN A 8 -9.04 5.35 6.12
CA ASN A 8 -8.32 6.30 6.97
C ASN A 8 -7.08 6.85 6.22
N GLU A 9 -6.45 7.86 6.81
CA GLU A 9 -5.29 8.57 6.29
C GLU A 9 -4.05 7.69 6.07
N ASN A 10 -3.93 6.58 6.79
CA ASN A 10 -2.81 5.63 6.69
C ASN A 10 -3.08 4.49 5.70
N ASP A 11 -4.32 4.36 5.20
CA ASP A 11 -4.65 3.36 4.19
C ASP A 11 -4.00 3.69 2.83
N ILE A 12 -3.51 2.67 2.13
CA ILE A 12 -2.91 2.76 0.81
C ILE A 12 -3.97 2.46 -0.25
N LEU A 13 -4.30 3.44 -1.08
CA LEU A 13 -5.29 3.28 -2.14
C LEU A 13 -4.63 2.71 -3.40
N LEU A 14 -5.07 1.52 -3.80
CA LEU A 14 -4.64 0.83 -5.02
C LEU A 14 -5.39 1.36 -6.26
N GLY A 15 -4.77 1.21 -7.43
CA GLY A 15 -5.34 1.60 -8.72
C GLY A 15 -4.58 2.74 -9.41
N ARG A 16 -4.96 3.05 -10.65
CA ARG A 16 -4.36 4.11 -11.48
C ARG A 16 -5.26 5.35 -11.44
N GLY A 17 -4.75 6.48 -10.94
CA GLY A 17 -5.48 7.76 -10.94
C GLY A 17 -4.84 8.80 -10.02
N GLY A 18 -4.90 10.08 -10.42
CA GLY A 18 -4.25 11.19 -9.71
C GLY A 18 -4.71 11.34 -8.25
N LYS A 19 -6.01 11.16 -7.98
CA LYS A 19 -6.57 11.25 -6.62
C LYS A 19 -6.03 10.17 -5.67
N ASN A 20 -5.79 8.95 -6.15
CA ASN A 20 -5.21 7.89 -5.31
C ASN A 20 -3.72 8.15 -5.07
N ASN A 21 -3.01 8.71 -6.06
CA ASN A 21 -1.58 9.03 -5.91
C ASN A 21 -1.33 10.14 -4.89
N GLN A 22 -2.25 11.11 -4.80
CA GLN A 22 -2.20 12.22 -3.85
C GLN A 22 -2.76 11.87 -2.46
N TRP A 23 -3.22 10.63 -2.24
CA TRP A 23 -3.72 10.22 -0.94
C TRP A 23 -2.60 10.16 0.09
N THR A 24 -2.88 10.63 1.32
CA THR A 24 -1.89 10.75 2.39
C THR A 24 -1.16 9.43 2.68
N GLY A 25 -1.86 8.31 2.74
CA GLY A 25 -1.22 7.00 2.96
C GLY A 25 -0.27 6.62 1.82
N ASN A 26 -0.60 6.96 0.58
CA ASN A 26 0.28 6.70 -0.57
C ASN A 26 1.53 7.60 -0.55
N ASP A 27 1.44 8.79 0.01
CA ASP A 27 2.60 9.64 0.29
C ASP A 27 3.47 9.05 1.40
N GLY A 28 2.86 8.65 2.52
CA GLY A 28 3.56 7.97 3.61
C GLY A 28 4.31 6.72 3.16
N LEU A 29 3.69 5.87 2.33
CA LEU A 29 4.36 4.69 1.75
C LEU A 29 5.57 5.08 0.88
N ARG A 30 5.49 6.17 0.11
CA ARG A 30 6.63 6.67 -0.68
C ARG A 30 7.76 7.13 0.22
N THR A 31 7.47 7.88 1.29
CA THR A 31 8.47 8.30 2.27
C THR A 31 9.14 7.10 2.95
N MET A 32 8.37 6.11 3.39
CA MET A 32 8.90 4.88 3.99
C MET A 32 9.79 4.12 3.00
N ALA A 33 9.35 3.96 1.75
CA ALA A 33 10.12 3.29 0.71
C ALA A 33 11.42 4.03 0.35
N GLN A 34 11.39 5.37 0.31
CA GLN A 34 12.56 6.19 0.02
C GLN A 34 13.67 5.97 1.05
N SER A 35 13.32 5.77 2.33
CA SER A 35 14.32 5.47 3.37
C SER A 35 15.04 4.13 3.19
N ARG A 36 14.48 3.21 2.38
CA ARG A 36 15.00 1.86 2.15
C ARG A 36 15.34 1.58 0.69
N CYS A 37 15.23 2.56 -0.20
CA CYS A 37 15.36 2.32 -1.64
C CYS A 37 16.79 1.86 -2.02
N ILE A 38 17.82 2.41 -1.39
CA ILE A 38 19.23 2.03 -1.62
C ILE A 38 19.49 0.59 -1.14
N GLU A 39 19.02 0.25 0.06
CA GLU A 39 19.07 -1.10 0.62
C GLU A 39 18.39 -2.09 -0.32
N TYR A 40 17.18 -1.74 -0.79
CA TYR A 40 16.43 -2.56 -1.73
C TYR A 40 17.14 -2.74 -3.07
N GLN A 41 17.72 -1.69 -3.66
CA GLN A 41 18.37 -1.77 -4.96
C GLN A 41 19.57 -2.72 -4.96
N THR A 42 20.40 -2.65 -3.91
CA THR A 42 21.61 -3.45 -3.73
C THR A 42 21.34 -4.87 -3.19
N ALA A 43 20.17 -5.11 -2.64
CA ALA A 43 19.78 -6.41 -2.07
C ALA A 43 19.61 -7.52 -3.12
N GLN A 44 19.90 -8.75 -2.67
CA GLN A 44 19.55 -9.97 -3.40
C GLN A 44 18.04 -10.24 -3.37
N LYS A 45 17.55 -11.13 -4.25
CA LYS A 45 16.13 -11.42 -4.43
C LYS A 45 15.38 -11.76 -3.13
N ARG A 46 16.00 -12.54 -2.23
CA ARG A 46 15.39 -12.90 -0.93
C ARG A 46 15.22 -11.67 -0.04
N ALA A 47 16.29 -10.90 0.13
CA ALA A 47 16.28 -9.67 0.94
C ALA A 47 15.30 -8.62 0.38
N LYS A 48 15.19 -8.48 -0.94
CA LYS A 48 14.15 -7.64 -1.57
C LYS A 48 12.74 -8.01 -1.12
N SER A 49 12.44 -9.31 -1.03
CA SER A 49 11.14 -9.77 -0.55
C SER A 49 10.93 -9.49 0.95
N GLU A 50 11.99 -9.55 1.76
CA GLU A 50 11.94 -9.25 3.19
C GLU A 50 11.73 -7.74 3.43
N ILE A 51 12.46 -6.88 2.73
CA ILE A 51 12.29 -5.41 2.75
C ILE A 51 10.84 -5.01 2.43
N SER A 52 10.28 -5.55 1.34
CA SER A 52 8.88 -5.26 0.98
C SER A 52 7.89 -5.76 2.04
N ARG A 53 8.16 -6.90 2.69
CA ARG A 53 7.31 -7.43 3.77
C ARG A 53 7.35 -6.53 5.00
N GLU A 54 8.52 -6.08 5.40
CA GLU A 54 8.71 -5.21 6.56
C GLU A 54 8.04 -3.85 6.37
N LEU A 55 8.10 -3.28 5.16
CA LEU A 55 7.39 -2.04 4.83
C LEU A 55 5.87 -2.20 4.94
N VAL A 56 5.31 -3.32 4.42
CA VAL A 56 3.88 -3.64 4.56
C VAL A 56 3.50 -3.75 6.04
N GLN A 57 4.32 -4.44 6.84
CA GLN A 57 4.10 -4.54 8.28
C GLN A 57 4.17 -3.16 8.97
N GLY A 58 5.09 -2.30 8.54
CA GLY A 58 5.20 -0.92 9.01
C GLY A 58 3.91 -0.13 8.80
N VAL A 59 3.30 -0.23 7.61
CA VAL A 59 1.99 0.39 7.30
C VAL A 59 0.89 -0.15 8.21
N HIS A 60 0.85 -1.46 8.43
CA HIS A 60 -0.13 -2.09 9.32
C HIS A 60 0.04 -1.72 10.79
N ASN A 61 1.26 -1.34 11.21
CA ASN A 61 1.58 -0.95 12.58
C ASN A 61 1.42 0.55 12.86
N LEU A 62 0.99 1.34 11.87
CA LEU A 62 0.66 2.76 12.08
C LEU A 62 -0.55 2.89 13.02
N ASP A 63 -0.74 4.09 13.56
CA ASP A 63 -1.92 4.46 14.34
C ASP A 63 -2.61 5.68 13.70
N PRO A 64 -3.83 5.54 13.15
CA PRO A 64 -4.59 4.30 13.00
C PRO A 64 -3.93 3.27 12.06
N PRO A 65 -4.21 1.96 12.18
CA PRO A 65 -3.65 0.94 11.30
C PRO A 65 -3.97 1.20 9.82
N GLY A 66 -2.93 1.22 8.99
CA GLY A 66 -3.06 1.32 7.54
C GLY A 66 -3.36 -0.02 6.89
N ARG A 67 -4.10 -0.01 5.78
CA ARG A 67 -4.46 -1.18 4.96
C ARG A 67 -4.27 -0.88 3.50
N TYR A 68 -4.08 -1.91 2.69
CA TYR A 68 -4.03 -1.75 1.24
C TYR A 68 -5.44 -1.96 0.69
N LEU A 69 -5.99 -0.97 0.00
CA LEU A 69 -7.41 -0.94 -0.34
C LEU A 69 -7.63 -0.86 -1.85
N ARG A 70 -8.50 -1.72 -2.36
CA ARG A 70 -8.98 -1.69 -3.73
C ARG A 70 -10.37 -1.08 -3.78
N LYS A 71 -10.56 -0.07 -4.63
CA LYS A 71 -11.87 0.53 -4.83
C LYS A 71 -12.78 -0.44 -5.59
N CYS A 72 -13.94 -0.73 -5.02
CA CYS A 72 -14.99 -1.53 -5.63
C CYS A 72 -16.22 -0.65 -5.84
N SER A 73 -16.74 -0.62 -7.08
CA SER A 73 -18.06 -0.03 -7.36
C SER A 73 -19.09 -1.13 -7.45
N ASN A 74 -20.20 -1.01 -6.73
CA ASN A 74 -21.36 -1.87 -6.97
C ASN A 74 -22.23 -1.31 -8.11
N THR A 75 -23.14 -2.12 -8.64
CA THR A 75 -24.09 -1.76 -9.70
C THR A 75 -25.05 -0.62 -9.32
N LYS A 76 -25.14 -0.30 -8.01
CA LYS A 76 -25.98 0.77 -7.45
C LYS A 76 -25.21 2.08 -7.24
N GLY A 77 -23.96 2.17 -7.73
CA GLY A 77 -23.13 3.37 -7.63
C GLY A 77 -22.50 3.62 -6.24
N SER A 78 -22.70 2.74 -5.26
CA SER A 78 -22.05 2.85 -3.96
C SER A 78 -20.58 2.39 -4.07
N ILE A 79 -19.67 3.20 -3.55
CA ILE A 79 -18.25 2.88 -3.46
C ILE A 79 -18.02 2.11 -2.15
N ARG A 80 -17.31 0.99 -2.25
CA ARG A 80 -16.73 0.27 -1.10
C ARG A 80 -15.27 0.00 -1.35
N TRP A 81 -14.53 -0.31 -0.29
CA TRP A 81 -13.12 -0.63 -0.38
C TRP A 81 -12.88 -2.06 0.10
N GLU A 82 -12.24 -2.85 -0.73
CA GLU A 82 -11.80 -4.20 -0.38
C GLU A 82 -10.38 -4.14 0.18
N VAL A 83 -10.17 -4.78 1.33
CA VAL A 83 -8.83 -4.98 1.87
C VAL A 83 -8.09 -6.01 1.02
N ALA A 84 -7.00 -5.57 0.41
CA ALA A 84 -6.16 -6.38 -0.45
C ALA A 84 -5.39 -7.44 0.35
N THR A 85 -4.97 -8.50 -0.35
CA THR A 85 -4.14 -9.55 0.24
C THR A 85 -2.70 -9.07 0.44
N ASP A 86 -1.97 -9.74 1.33
CA ASP A 86 -0.54 -9.48 1.57
C ASP A 86 0.29 -9.52 0.27
N LYS A 87 -0.03 -10.46 -0.63
CA LYS A 87 0.63 -10.55 -1.94
C LYS A 87 0.49 -9.24 -2.73
N VAL A 88 -0.72 -8.70 -2.81
CA VAL A 88 -0.99 -7.43 -3.52
C VAL A 88 -0.35 -6.24 -2.81
N ALA A 89 -0.36 -6.23 -1.48
CA ALA A 89 0.31 -5.19 -0.68
C ALA A 89 1.82 -5.16 -0.94
N ARG A 90 2.48 -6.33 -0.95
CA ARG A 90 3.91 -6.46 -1.27
C ARG A 90 4.24 -6.10 -2.71
N GLU A 91 3.36 -6.41 -3.66
CA GLU A 91 3.52 -6.00 -5.06
C GLU A 91 3.49 -4.47 -5.21
N LYS A 92 2.51 -3.80 -4.58
CA LYS A 92 2.42 -2.33 -4.55
C LYS A 92 3.66 -1.72 -3.89
N THR A 93 4.11 -2.27 -2.77
CA THR A 93 5.28 -1.78 -2.03
C THR A 93 6.57 -1.95 -2.84
N SER A 94 6.76 -3.12 -3.45
CA SER A 94 7.89 -3.39 -4.36
C SER A 94 7.88 -2.48 -5.60
N GLN A 95 6.69 -2.08 -6.07
CA GLN A 95 6.58 -1.07 -7.13
C GLN A 95 7.10 0.28 -6.64
N VAL A 96 6.60 0.77 -5.50
CA VAL A 96 7.03 2.06 -4.94
C VAL A 96 8.53 2.10 -4.61
N LEU A 97 9.13 0.97 -4.19
CA LEU A 97 10.58 0.87 -3.97
C LEU A 97 11.43 0.98 -5.25
N ARG A 98 10.82 0.78 -6.43
CA ARG A 98 11.49 0.86 -7.74
C ARG A 98 11.24 2.17 -8.46
N ASP A 99 10.17 2.87 -8.10
CA ASP A 99 9.77 4.17 -8.66
C ASP A 99 10.57 5.30 -7.97
#